data_AF-A0A0M0BTH8-F1
#
_entry.id   AF-A0A0M0BTH8-F1
#
_cell.length_a   1.000
_cell.length_b   1.000
_cell.length_c   1.000
_cell.angle_alpha   90.00
_cell.angle_beta   90.00
_cell.angle_gamma   90.00
#
_symmetry.space_group_name_H-M   'P 1'
#
loop_
_entity.id
_entity.type
_entity.pdbx_description
1 polymer ?
#
loop_
_entity_poly.entity_id
_entity_poly.type
_entity_poly.pdbx_seq_one_letter_code
_entity_poly.pdbx_strand_id
1 'polypeptide(L)'
;MRSFVKIYGPPVLEAIRALEKIAIDMPEVCIMDSLIASHPGSFGWSADDTMGYFLETSRTEVSERRCSTIISKRGEMLGEHDFFFEWFKDPTSKQLHQLIEKIDETLAPLGCKYTITTKE
;
A
#
# COMPACT_ATOMS: atom_id res chain seq x y z
N MET A 1 13.20 -4.70 4.07
CA MET A 1 12.07 -5.04 4.96
C MET A 1 10.73 -4.65 4.35
N ARG A 2 9.73 -5.55 4.41
CA ARG A 2 8.34 -5.32 3.99
C ARG A 2 7.34 -5.80 5.02
N SER A 3 6.24 -5.07 5.15
CA SER A 3 5.08 -5.43 5.97
C SER A 3 3.94 -5.86 5.05
N PHE A 4 3.68 -7.16 4.98
CA PHE A 4 2.64 -7.76 4.16
C PHE A 4 1.32 -7.77 4.91
N VAL A 5 0.23 -7.42 4.22
CA VAL A 5 -1.12 -7.37 4.76
C VAL A 5 -2.01 -8.31 3.94
N LYS A 6 -2.73 -9.17 4.65
CA LYS A 6 -3.76 -10.02 4.10
C LYS A 6 -5.10 -9.66 4.72
N ILE A 7 -6.09 -9.37 3.88
CA ILE A 7 -7.39 -8.83 4.26
C ILE A 7 -8.42 -9.95 4.26
N TYR A 8 -9.31 -9.95 5.24
CA TYR A 8 -10.38 -10.92 5.40
C TYR A 8 -11.73 -10.23 5.55
N GLY A 9 -12.69 -10.67 4.74
CA GLY A 9 -14.06 -10.17 4.74
C GLY A 9 -14.27 -9.01 3.77
N PRO A 10 -15.53 -8.72 3.40
CA PRO A 10 -15.85 -7.55 2.59
C PRO A 10 -15.89 -6.28 3.47
N PRO A 11 -15.59 -5.10 2.90
CA PRO A 11 -15.23 -4.87 1.50
C PRO A 11 -13.69 -4.82 1.26
N VAL A 12 -13.16 -5.83 0.55
CA VAL A 12 -11.70 -5.97 0.30
C VAL A 12 -11.14 -4.84 -0.58
N LEU A 13 -11.87 -4.43 -1.62
CA LEU A 13 -11.39 -3.38 -2.54
C LEU A 13 -11.25 -2.03 -1.82
N GLU A 14 -12.23 -1.70 -1.00
CA GLU A 14 -12.27 -0.50 -0.19
C GLU A 14 -11.16 -0.53 0.87
N ALA A 15 -10.87 -1.69 1.45
CA ALA A 15 -9.74 -1.86 2.36
C ALA A 15 -8.40 -1.62 1.66
N ILE A 16 -8.17 -2.18 0.47
CA ILE A 16 -6.94 -1.93 -0.33
C ILE A 16 -6.78 -0.43 -0.59
N ARG A 17 -7.83 0.24 -1.07
CA ARG A 17 -7.80 1.69 -1.33
C ARG A 17 -7.54 2.52 -0.07
N ALA A 18 -8.00 2.05 1.08
CA ALA A 18 -7.75 2.71 2.34
C ALA A 18 -6.27 2.54 2.77
N LEU A 19 -5.66 1.38 2.54
CA LEU A 19 -4.23 1.15 2.78
C LEU A 19 -3.35 1.96 1.84
N GLU A 20 -3.73 2.12 0.57
CA GLU A 20 -3.05 3.00 -0.38
C GLU A 20 -2.94 4.43 0.15
N LYS A 21 -4.01 4.95 0.76
CA LYS A 21 -4.04 6.30 1.35
C LYS A 21 -3.05 6.45 2.50
N ILE A 22 -2.91 5.43 3.36
CA ILE A 22 -1.91 5.44 4.45
C ILE A 22 -0.51 5.68 3.89
N ALA A 23 -0.17 5.07 2.76
CA ALA A 23 1.16 5.17 2.14
C ALA A 23 1.46 6.55 1.54
N ILE A 24 0.43 7.33 1.21
CA ILE A 24 0.59 8.72 0.74
C ILE A 24 1.21 9.55 1.85
N ASP A 25 0.73 9.37 3.08
CA ASP A 25 1.17 10.09 4.28
C ASP A 25 2.39 9.46 4.97
N MET A 26 3.00 8.44 4.36
CA MET A 26 4.20 7.76 4.86
C MET A 26 5.28 7.77 3.78
N PRO A 27 6.01 8.88 3.60
CA PRO A 27 7.02 9.02 2.56
C PRO A 27 8.23 8.09 2.73
N GLU A 28 8.36 7.38 3.86
CA GLU A 28 9.38 6.38 4.11
C GLU A 28 9.06 4.98 3.56
N VAL A 29 7.85 4.79 3.00
CA VAL A 29 7.43 3.54 2.37
C VAL A 29 7.02 3.73 0.91
N CYS A 30 7.09 2.64 0.16
CA CYS A 30 6.36 2.42 -1.09
C CYS A 30 5.47 1.18 -0.95
N ILE A 31 4.59 0.94 -1.91
CA ILE A 31 3.55 -0.09 -1.80
C ILE A 31 3.40 -0.90 -3.08
N MET A 32 2.76 -2.05 -2.91
CA MET A 32 2.17 -2.82 -3.99
C MET A 32 0.92 -3.49 -3.44
N ASP A 33 -0.06 -3.67 -4.30
CA ASP A 33 -1.30 -4.36 -3.98
C ASP A 33 -1.86 -5.05 -5.22
N SER A 34 -2.87 -5.87 -4.99
CA SER A 34 -3.48 -6.69 -6.05
C SER A 34 -4.12 -5.85 -7.16
N LEU A 35 -4.58 -4.63 -6.88
CA LEU A 35 -5.13 -3.73 -7.89
C LEU A 35 -4.01 -3.21 -8.77
N ILE A 36 -2.96 -2.63 -8.20
CA ILE A 36 -1.79 -2.15 -8.97
C ILE A 36 -1.17 -3.29 -9.78
N ALA A 37 -0.96 -4.46 -9.17
CA ALA A 37 -0.37 -5.62 -9.83
C ALA A 37 -1.21 -6.15 -10.99
N SER A 38 -2.54 -6.00 -10.93
CA SER A 38 -3.44 -6.40 -12.01
C SER A 38 -3.46 -5.44 -13.20
N HIS A 39 -2.95 -4.22 -13.04
CA HIS A 39 -2.92 -3.26 -14.14
C HIS A 39 -1.81 -3.59 -15.15
N PRO A 40 -2.12 -3.60 -16.46
CA PRO A 40 -1.12 -3.77 -17.50
C PRO A 40 -0.01 -2.72 -17.39
N GLY A 41 1.25 -3.18 -17.39
CA GLY A 41 2.42 -2.29 -17.41
C GLY A 41 2.76 -1.64 -16.06
N SER A 42 2.15 -2.07 -14.95
CA SER A 42 2.37 -1.51 -13.60
C SER A 42 3.84 -1.46 -13.16
N PHE A 43 4.66 -2.43 -13.57
CA PHE A 43 6.10 -2.46 -13.28
C PHE A 43 6.96 -1.45 -14.07
N GLY A 44 6.33 -0.59 -14.88
CA GLY A 44 6.98 0.45 -15.67
C GLY A 44 6.26 1.79 -15.65
N TRP A 45 5.34 2.00 -14.70
CA TRP A 45 4.56 3.23 -14.62
C TRP A 45 5.44 4.47 -14.44
N SER A 46 5.11 5.49 -15.22
CA SER A 46 5.61 6.84 -15.04
C SER A 46 4.94 7.51 -13.83
N ALA A 47 5.42 8.71 -13.48
CA ALA A 47 4.77 9.51 -12.46
C ALA A 47 3.34 9.91 -12.86
N ASP A 48 3.10 10.14 -14.15
CA ASP A 48 1.77 10.49 -14.67
C ASP A 48 0.81 9.31 -14.61
N ASP A 49 1.28 8.10 -14.94
CA ASP A 49 0.47 6.87 -14.81
C ASP A 49 0.08 6.62 -13.35
N THR A 50 1.04 6.82 -12.44
CA THR A 50 0.80 6.69 -11.00
C THR A 50 -0.22 7.72 -10.53
N MET A 51 -0.08 8.98 -10.95
CA MET A 51 -1.05 10.03 -10.63
C MET A 51 -2.46 9.66 -11.10
N GLY A 52 -2.59 9.21 -12.36
CA GLY A 52 -3.85 8.78 -12.95
C GLY A 52 -4.50 7.63 -12.16
N TYR A 53 -3.71 6.62 -11.79
CA TYR A 53 -4.19 5.51 -10.98
C TYR A 53 -4.82 5.95 -9.65
N PHE A 54 -4.10 6.78 -8.88
CA PHE A 54 -4.59 7.20 -7.57
C PHE A 54 -5.82 8.13 -7.67
N LEU A 55 -5.89 8.96 -8.70
CA LEU A 55 -7.06 9.82 -8.95
C LEU A 55 -8.30 9.00 -9.35
N GLU A 56 -8.15 8.06 -10.28
CA GLU A 56 -9.28 7.32 -10.86
C GLU A 56 -9.71 6.13 -9.99
N THR A 57 -8.74 5.35 -9.51
CA THR A 57 -8.99 4.08 -8.81
C THR A 57 -9.08 4.29 -7.30
N SER A 58 -8.08 4.93 -6.71
CA SER A 58 -7.98 5.14 -5.26
C SER A 58 -8.78 6.36 -4.78
N ARG A 59 -9.23 7.20 -5.72
CA ARG A 59 -9.98 8.45 -5.49
C ARG A 59 -9.26 9.35 -4.49
N THR A 60 -7.98 9.54 -4.68
CA THR A 60 -7.12 10.33 -3.79
C THR A 60 -6.00 11.01 -4.57
N GLU A 61 -5.55 12.15 -4.09
CA GLU A 61 -4.48 12.91 -4.72
C GLU A 61 -3.14 12.48 -4.14
N VAL A 62 -2.16 12.28 -5.01
CA VAL A 62 -0.77 12.02 -4.64
C VAL A 62 0.07 13.18 -5.16
N SER A 63 0.91 13.75 -4.30
CA SER A 63 1.83 14.80 -4.76
C SER A 63 2.73 14.28 -5.89
N GLU A 64 3.06 15.13 -6.87
CA GLU A 64 3.94 14.78 -8.00
C GLU A 64 5.25 14.12 -7.55
N ARG A 65 5.84 14.64 -6.47
CA ARG A 65 7.05 14.06 -5.86
C ARG A 65 6.84 12.61 -5.42
N ARG A 66 5.69 12.30 -4.84
CA ARG A 66 5.36 10.95 -4.36
C ARG A 66 5.02 10.00 -5.49
N CYS A 67 4.43 10.45 -6.59
CA CYS A 67 4.10 9.59 -7.74
C CYS A 67 5.30 8.79 -8.25
N SER A 68 6.51 9.35 -8.20
CA SER A 68 7.74 8.65 -8.63
C SER A 68 8.25 7.56 -7.67
N THR A 69 7.73 7.52 -6.43
CA THR A 69 8.27 6.71 -5.33
C THR A 69 7.25 5.84 -4.60
N ILE A 70 5.94 6.12 -4.73
CA ILE A 70 4.92 5.44 -3.93
C ILE A 70 4.68 4.00 -4.35
N ILE A 71 4.90 3.65 -5.62
CA ILE A 71 4.75 2.27 -6.11
C ILE A 71 6.09 1.56 -6.07
N SER A 72 6.12 0.35 -5.50
CA SER A 72 7.30 -0.49 -5.46
C SER A 72 7.69 -0.93 -6.88
N LYS A 73 8.97 -0.78 -7.18
CA LYS A 73 9.58 -1.23 -8.45
C LYS A 73 10.23 -2.60 -8.33
N ARG A 74 10.21 -3.20 -7.13
CA ARG A 74 10.77 -4.52 -6.92
C ARG A 74 9.72 -5.53 -7.37
N GLY A 75 10.02 -6.30 -8.41
CA GLY A 75 9.10 -7.25 -9.06
C GLY A 75 8.73 -8.47 -8.19
N GLU A 76 8.71 -8.31 -6.87
CA GLU A 76 8.32 -9.34 -5.94
C GLU A 76 6.81 -9.46 -5.86
N MET A 77 6.32 -10.69 -5.91
CA MET A 77 4.90 -10.97 -6.01
C MET A 77 4.25 -10.87 -4.62
N LEU A 78 3.01 -10.39 -4.59
CA LEU A 78 2.17 -10.34 -3.38
C LEU A 78 1.99 -11.72 -2.71
N GLY A 79 2.18 -12.79 -3.50
CA GLY A 79 2.04 -14.17 -3.04
C GLY A 79 0.61 -14.42 -2.58
N GLU A 80 0.44 -14.80 -1.32
CA GLU A 80 -0.87 -15.02 -0.70
C GLU A 80 -1.47 -13.78 -0.02
N HIS A 81 -0.81 -12.63 -0.12
CA HIS A 81 -1.21 -11.38 0.52
C HIS A 81 -1.90 -10.46 -0.50
N ASP A 82 -2.60 -9.45 0.00
CA ASP A 82 -3.35 -8.51 -0.84
C ASP A 82 -2.60 -7.19 -1.05
N PHE A 83 -1.71 -6.86 -0.11
CA PHE A 83 -1.00 -5.59 -0.03
C PHE A 83 0.35 -5.76 0.66
N PHE A 84 1.35 -4.95 0.33
CA PHE A 84 2.52 -4.75 1.19
C PHE A 84 2.97 -3.28 1.27
N PHE A 85 3.52 -2.92 2.42
CA PHE A 85 4.35 -1.72 2.60
C PHE A 85 5.81 -2.13 2.54
N GLU A 86 6.57 -1.58 1.60
CA GLU A 86 8.01 -1.74 1.47
C GLU A 86 8.73 -0.52 2.03
N TRP A 87 9.57 -0.74 3.03
CA TRP A 87 10.30 0.32 3.70
C TRP A 87 11.57 0.69 2.94
N PHE A 88 11.83 1.99 2.75
CA PHE A 88 13.05 2.47 2.11
C PHE A 88 14.30 2.28 2.97
N LYS A 89 14.11 2.19 4.28
CA LYS A 89 15.13 1.88 5.30
C LYS A 89 14.49 0.99 6.34
N ASP A 90 15.29 0.21 7.05
CA ASP A 90 14.76 -0.64 8.11
C ASP A 90 14.02 0.22 9.16
N PRO A 91 12.73 -0.08 9.42
CA PRO A 91 11.94 0.72 10.33
C PRO A 91 12.35 0.46 11.77
N THR A 92 12.21 1.50 12.59
CA THR A 92 12.23 1.31 14.04
C THR A 92 10.98 0.56 14.50
N SER A 93 11.04 -0.10 15.66
CA SER A 93 9.86 -0.71 16.28
C SER A 93 8.71 0.29 16.46
N LYS A 94 9.03 1.56 16.75
CA LYS A 94 8.02 2.64 16.85
C LYS A 94 7.31 2.87 15.51
N GLN A 95 8.03 2.93 14.40
CA GLN A 95 7.43 3.11 13.06
C GLN A 95 6.57 1.92 12.65
N LEU A 96 6.97 0.70 13.01
CA LEU A 96 6.14 -0.50 12.80
C LEU A 96 4.84 -0.43 13.60
N HIS A 97 4.89 -0.05 14.88
CA HIS A 97 3.68 0.11 15.69
C HIS A 97 2.77 1.22 15.15
N GLN A 98 3.33 2.34 14.69
CA GLN A 98 2.57 3.42 14.06
C GLN A 98 1.90 2.97 12.76
N LEU A 99 2.56 2.12 11.95
CA LEU A 99 1.93 1.54 10.77
C LEU A 99 0.73 0.66 11.17
N ILE A 100 0.90 -0.20 12.18
CA ILE A 100 -0.17 -1.09 12.66
C ILE A 100 -1.36 -0.26 13.17
N GLU A 101 -1.11 0.75 14.00
CA GLU A 101 -2.13 1.65 14.53
C GLU A 101 -2.92 2.35 13.41
N LYS A 102 -2.23 2.89 12.40
CA LYS A 102 -2.89 3.50 11.24
C LYS A 102 -3.75 2.51 10.46
N ILE A 103 -3.29 1.27 10.29
CA ILE A 103 -4.05 0.21 9.62
C ILE A 103 -5.31 -0.12 10.43
N ASP A 104 -5.17 -0.30 11.74
CA ASP A 104 -6.29 -0.57 12.65
C ASP A 104 -7.37 0.51 12.56
N GLU A 105 -6.97 1.77 12.70
CA GLU A 105 -7.86 2.93 12.62
C GLU A 105 -8.56 3.03 11.26
N THR A 106 -7.83 2.74 10.18
CA THR A 106 -8.32 2.86 8.81
C THR A 106 -9.29 1.72 8.45
N LEU A 107 -9.02 0.49 8.88
CA LEU A 107 -9.83 -0.68 8.53
C LEU A 107 -10.99 -0.94 9.50
N ALA A 108 -10.92 -0.44 10.74
CA ALA A 108 -11.98 -0.64 11.73
C ALA A 108 -13.38 -0.18 11.26
N PRO A 109 -13.56 1.00 10.64
CA PRO A 109 -14.86 1.43 10.13
C PRO A 109 -15.41 0.55 9.00
N LEU A 110 -14.53 -0.14 8.28
CA LEU A 110 -14.92 -1.05 7.19
C LEU A 110 -15.35 -2.43 7.71
N GLY A 111 -15.09 -2.74 8.98
CA GLY A 111 -15.38 -4.05 9.58
C GLY A 111 -14.50 -5.20 9.05
N CYS A 112 -13.44 -4.86 8.31
CA CYS A 112 -12.50 -5.84 7.78
C CYS A 112 -11.59 -6.39 8.90
N LYS A 113 -11.24 -7.67 8.80
CA LYS A 113 -10.15 -8.24 9.60
C LYS A 113 -8.91 -8.32 8.73
N TYR A 114 -7.73 -8.28 9.34
CA TYR A 114 -6.49 -8.44 8.59
C TYR A 114 -5.44 -9.17 9.42
N THR A 115 -4.44 -9.71 8.73
CA THR A 115 -3.18 -10.13 9.35
C THR A 115 -2.05 -9.32 8.76
N ILE A 116 -1.08 -8.95 9.57
CA ILE A 116 0.15 -8.29 9.15
C ILE A 116 1.37 -9.15 9.48
N THR A 117 2.31 -9.25 8.56
CA THR A 117 3.59 -9.95 8.78
C THR A 117 4.72 -9.13 8.19
N THR A 118 5.71 -8.80 9.01
CA THR A 118 6.90 -8.07 8.56
C THR A 118 8.07 -9.03 8.34
N LYS A 119 8.70 -8.96 7.16
CA LYS A 119 9.85 -9.78 6.76
C LYS A 119 10.96 -8.89 6.24
N GLU A 120 12.21 -9.31 6.43
CA GLU A 120 13.39 -8.60 5.92
C GLU A 120 13.46 -8.61 4.39
#